data_AF-A0A1V1P5M6-F1
#
_entry.id   AF-A0A1V1P5M6-F1
#
_cell.length_a   1.000
_cell.length_b   1.000
_cell.length_c   1.000
_cell.angle_alpha   90.00
_cell.angle_beta   90.00
_cell.angle_gamma   90.00
#
_symmetry.space_group_name_H-M   'P 1'
#
loop_
_entity.id
_entity.type
_entity.pdbx_description
1 polymer ?
#
loop_
_entity_poly.entity_id
_entity_poly.type
_entity_poly.pdbx_seq_one_letter_code
_entity_poly.pdbx_strand_id
1 'polypeptide(L)'
;MQAFTPSETESNSSIFFRRWHSVILEELNIDVGPINNWDEWLKLFKKRTGILKKPLILIIDEFDKLPSEIIDQVVSMFRDMYLTRDKYLLHGLALVGVRAVLGVDSKKGSPFNVQRSVHIPNLTLSEVQKMFNDYQVESGQSVDNDVVQQLYDTTNGQPGLIGWFGELLTEKYNEDTTKTIDLKQWKRIYKRSINIEHNNTILNMIIKAKTDYKAYVFQLFKDSNIKFSFASDWCNYMYMHGLITYTELETDDDIIHTCRFASQYIQDMLYTVFVSDIEEHHNKRVLALEPGDLLEDVFKTPNLNVPALLNRYKDFLKRLQKAGNNPWQDQPRRKTDYHLTEAVGHFHLYFWLKMALDGICSIIPEFPTGNGKVDLHIKCQDGKKGLIEVKSFVNSLKVRAAITQASEYAQKTSYSEITIAMFAPFTDESVLNQISTSKTDGNVNVNVVAIGQG
;
A
#
# COMPACT_ATOMS: atom_id res chain seq x y z
N MET A 1 -24.53 12.29 -7.18
CA MET A 1 -24.49 13.47 -6.28
C MET A 1 -23.03 13.88 -6.04
N GLN A 2 -22.41 14.68 -6.90
CA GLN A 2 -21.02 15.12 -6.64
C GLN A 2 -20.96 16.22 -5.56
N ALA A 3 -20.01 16.05 -4.62
CA ALA A 3 -19.53 16.96 -3.57
C ALA A 3 -20.61 17.73 -2.77
N PHE A 4 -21.19 17.12 -1.74
CA PHE A 4 -21.96 17.84 -0.72
C PHE A 4 -21.02 18.80 0.03
N THR A 5 -21.09 20.10 -0.25
CA THR A 5 -20.26 21.11 0.44
C THR A 5 -21.13 21.80 1.48
N PRO A 6 -20.81 21.65 2.79
CA PRO A 6 -21.50 22.39 3.84
C PRO A 6 -21.40 23.90 3.59
N SER A 7 -22.50 24.62 3.79
CA SER A 7 -22.53 26.09 3.79
C SER A 7 -22.63 26.59 5.22
N GLU A 8 -21.94 27.67 5.58
CA GLU A 8 -22.11 28.33 6.88
C GLU A 8 -23.51 28.97 7.02
N THR A 9 -24.23 29.18 5.91
CA THR A 9 -25.51 29.90 5.87
C THR A 9 -26.72 29.02 5.56
N GLU A 10 -26.53 27.80 5.06
CA GLU A 10 -27.60 26.90 4.61
C GLU A 10 -27.51 25.56 5.34
N SER A 11 -28.62 25.07 5.89
CA SER A 11 -28.64 23.79 6.61
C SER A 11 -28.31 22.61 5.69
N ASN A 12 -27.69 21.57 6.23
CA ASN A 12 -27.36 20.37 5.45
C ASN A 12 -28.60 19.71 4.81
N SER A 13 -29.77 19.80 5.47
CA SER A 13 -31.03 19.28 4.91
C SER A 13 -31.52 20.10 3.72
N SER A 14 -31.40 21.43 3.77
CA SER A 14 -31.77 22.32 2.66
C SER A 14 -30.91 22.06 1.42
N ILE A 15 -29.60 21.90 1.61
CA ILE A 15 -28.66 21.53 0.53
C ILE A 15 -29.04 20.18 -0.06
N PHE A 16 -29.35 19.18 0.78
CA PHE A 16 -29.77 17.85 0.34
C PHE A 16 -31.03 17.91 -0.53
N PHE A 17 -32.09 18.60 -0.08
CA PHE A 17 -33.35 18.69 -0.81
C PHE A 17 -33.21 19.44 -2.14
N ARG A 18 -32.47 20.55 -2.15
CA ARG A 18 -32.19 21.32 -3.36
C ARG A 18 -31.46 20.49 -4.42
N ARG A 19 -30.50 19.66 -4.00
CA ARG A 19 -29.79 18.74 -4.89
C ARG A 19 -30.70 17.63 -5.42
N TRP A 20 -31.52 17.04 -4.57
CA TRP A 20 -32.49 16.03 -5.01
C TRP A 20 -33.50 16.58 -6.01
N HIS A 21 -33.98 17.80 -5.79
CA HIS A 21 -34.83 18.50 -6.74
C HIS A 21 -34.14 18.67 -8.10
N SER A 22 -32.91 19.19 -8.13
CA SER A 22 -32.13 19.35 -9.37
C SER A 22 -31.89 18.02 -10.07
N VAL A 23 -31.49 16.96 -9.36
CA VAL A 23 -31.28 15.62 -9.95
C VAL A 23 -32.57 15.06 -10.56
N ILE A 24 -33.72 15.18 -9.88
CA ILE A 24 -35.00 14.69 -10.42
C ILE A 24 -35.40 15.48 -11.67
N LEU A 25 -35.23 16.80 -11.63
CA LEU A 25 -35.56 17.65 -12.77
C LEU A 25 -34.65 17.36 -13.97
N GLU A 26 -33.34 17.23 -13.76
CA GLU A 26 -32.36 17.03 -14.83
C GLU A 26 -32.40 15.61 -15.41
N GLU A 27 -32.45 14.57 -14.56
CA GLU A 27 -32.33 13.17 -15.00
C GLU A 27 -33.67 12.55 -15.37
N LEU A 28 -34.77 12.98 -14.73
CA LEU A 28 -36.11 12.42 -14.98
C LEU A 28 -37.01 13.38 -15.77
N ASN A 29 -36.62 14.64 -15.96
CA ASN A 29 -37.44 15.68 -16.59
C ASN A 29 -38.82 15.84 -15.92
N ILE A 30 -38.83 15.76 -14.59
CA ILE A 30 -40.03 15.94 -13.77
C ILE A 30 -39.81 17.12 -12.83
N ASP A 31 -40.58 18.18 -13.00
CA ASP A 31 -40.64 19.26 -12.01
C ASP A 31 -41.54 18.83 -10.84
N VAL A 32 -40.93 18.73 -9.66
CA VAL A 32 -41.60 18.32 -8.42
C VAL A 32 -41.86 19.51 -7.48
N GLY A 33 -41.49 20.71 -7.91
CA GLY A 33 -41.47 21.90 -7.07
C GLY A 33 -40.42 21.82 -5.95
N PRO A 34 -40.24 22.90 -5.17
CA PRO A 34 -39.26 22.91 -4.10
C PRO A 34 -39.58 21.86 -3.02
N ILE A 35 -38.56 21.11 -2.62
CA ILE A 35 -38.62 20.16 -1.50
C ILE A 35 -38.01 20.88 -0.29
N ASN A 36 -38.77 21.04 0.79
CA ASN A 36 -38.35 21.82 1.95
C ASN A 36 -38.23 20.98 3.23
N ASN A 37 -38.78 19.76 3.23
CA ASN A 37 -38.79 18.88 4.38
C ASN A 37 -38.81 17.39 3.99
N TRP A 38 -38.53 16.53 4.96
CA TRP A 38 -38.46 15.09 4.77
C TRP A 38 -39.80 14.46 4.36
N ASP A 39 -40.94 15.00 4.81
CA ASP A 39 -42.26 14.50 4.42
C ASP A 39 -42.56 14.74 2.94
N GLU A 40 -42.18 15.91 2.41
CA GLU A 40 -42.24 16.23 0.99
C GLU A 40 -41.34 15.31 0.17
N TRP A 41 -40.11 15.08 0.63
CA TRP A 41 -39.19 14.15 -0.02
C TRP A 41 -39.75 12.72 -0.03
N LEU A 42 -40.29 12.24 1.09
CA LEU A 42 -40.89 10.92 1.21
C LEU A 42 -42.14 10.74 0.33
N LYS A 43 -42.93 11.81 0.12
CA LYS A 43 -44.11 11.78 -0.77
C LYS A 43 -43.74 11.45 -2.22
N LEU A 44 -42.54 11.81 -2.68
CA LEU A 44 -42.08 11.52 -4.06
C LEU A 44 -42.18 10.03 -4.39
N PHE A 45 -41.91 9.17 -3.41
CA PHE A 45 -41.88 7.72 -3.59
C PHE A 45 -43.25 7.05 -3.39
N LYS A 46 -44.29 7.77 -2.95
CA LYS A 46 -45.61 7.18 -2.65
C LYS A 46 -46.27 6.65 -3.91
N LYS A 47 -46.87 5.46 -3.82
CA LYS A 47 -47.52 4.77 -4.93
C LYS A 47 -48.73 5.51 -5.51
N ARG A 48 -49.50 6.22 -4.67
CA ARG A 48 -50.74 6.89 -5.08
C ARG A 48 -50.56 8.35 -5.46
N THR A 49 -49.74 9.07 -4.68
CA THR A 49 -49.62 10.54 -4.76
C THR A 49 -48.22 10.99 -5.14
N GLY A 50 -47.28 10.06 -5.29
CA GLY A 50 -45.91 10.37 -5.67
C GLY A 50 -45.76 10.55 -7.17
N ILE A 51 -44.52 10.80 -7.56
CA ILE A 51 -44.15 11.15 -8.93
C ILE A 51 -43.98 9.89 -9.81
N LEU A 52 -43.69 8.75 -9.18
CA LEU A 52 -43.39 7.50 -9.86
C LEU A 52 -44.68 6.83 -10.38
N LYS A 53 -44.63 6.32 -11.61
CA LYS A 53 -45.72 5.51 -12.22
C LYS A 53 -45.41 4.03 -12.31
N LYS A 54 -44.13 3.66 -12.15
CA LYS A 54 -43.62 2.29 -12.18
C LYS A 54 -42.70 2.06 -10.97
N PRO A 55 -42.45 0.80 -10.58
CA PRO A 55 -41.46 0.48 -9.57
C PRO A 55 -40.08 1.06 -9.92
N LEU A 56 -39.39 1.66 -8.94
CA LEU A 56 -38.07 2.29 -9.06
C LEU A 56 -37.01 1.43 -8.41
N ILE A 57 -35.88 1.25 -9.10
CA ILE A 57 -34.62 0.79 -8.50
C ILE A 57 -33.71 2.01 -8.41
N LEU A 58 -33.30 2.37 -7.20
CA LEU A 58 -32.48 3.54 -6.92
C LEU A 58 -31.08 3.10 -6.50
N ILE A 59 -30.06 3.58 -7.22
CA ILE A 59 -28.66 3.38 -6.89
C ILE A 59 -28.07 4.76 -6.56
N ILE A 60 -27.57 4.91 -5.34
CA ILE A 60 -26.92 6.15 -4.89
C ILE A 60 -25.45 5.85 -4.68
N ASP A 61 -24.63 6.39 -5.57
CA ASP A 61 -23.18 6.31 -5.46
C ASP A 61 -22.60 7.36 -4.51
N GLU A 62 -21.43 7.05 -3.94
CA GLU A 62 -20.70 7.86 -2.95
C GLU A 62 -21.57 8.34 -1.78
N PHE A 63 -22.49 7.49 -1.31
CA PHE A 63 -23.43 7.80 -0.23
C PHE A 63 -22.72 8.18 1.07
N ASP A 64 -21.50 7.66 1.29
CA ASP A 64 -20.65 7.97 2.44
C ASP A 64 -20.06 9.39 2.44
N LYS A 65 -20.22 10.16 1.36
CA LYS A 65 -19.85 11.58 1.31
C LYS A 65 -20.87 12.52 1.94
N LEU A 66 -22.09 12.04 2.21
CA LEU A 66 -23.09 12.84 2.89
C LEU A 66 -22.69 13.07 4.36
N PRO A 67 -23.12 14.18 4.98
CA PRO A 67 -22.94 14.36 6.42
C PRO A 67 -23.62 13.22 7.19
N SER A 68 -23.03 12.77 8.30
CA SER A 68 -23.53 11.65 9.10
C SER A 68 -24.98 11.85 9.55
N GLU A 69 -25.37 13.08 9.89
CA GLU A 69 -26.76 13.42 10.24
C GLU A 69 -27.74 13.25 9.06
N ILE A 70 -27.32 13.54 7.82
CA ILE A 70 -28.14 13.36 6.63
C ILE A 70 -28.24 11.88 6.29
N ILE A 71 -27.13 11.15 6.39
CA ILE A 71 -27.10 9.69 6.24
C ILE A 71 -28.13 9.04 7.17
N ASP A 72 -28.07 9.35 8.47
CA ASP A 72 -28.98 8.79 9.47
C ASP A 72 -30.46 9.07 9.12
N GLN A 73 -30.77 10.29 8.69
CA GLN A 73 -32.14 10.68 8.30
C GLN A 73 -32.61 9.95 7.04
N VAL A 74 -31.80 9.95 5.98
CA VAL A 74 -32.13 9.28 4.71
C VAL A 74 -32.36 7.79 4.92
N VAL A 75 -31.48 7.14 5.69
CA VAL A 75 -31.58 5.72 6.02
C VAL A 75 -32.83 5.45 6.87
N SER A 76 -33.17 6.32 7.82
CA SER A 76 -34.43 6.22 8.57
C SER A 76 -35.65 6.30 7.65
N MET A 77 -35.68 7.24 6.71
CA MET A 77 -36.79 7.38 5.75
C MET A 77 -36.93 6.16 4.85
N PHE A 78 -35.82 5.60 4.34
CA PHE A 78 -35.87 4.38 3.56
C PHE A 78 -36.34 3.17 4.37
N ARG A 79 -35.99 3.11 5.67
CA ARG A 79 -36.50 2.06 6.57
C ARG A 79 -38.01 2.16 6.72
N ASP A 80 -38.56 3.36 6.89
CA ASP A 80 -40.00 3.57 6.98
C ASP A 80 -40.73 3.13 5.70
N MET A 81 -40.16 3.44 4.53
CA MET A 81 -40.66 2.96 3.25
C MET A 81 -40.62 1.44 3.16
N TYR A 82 -39.54 0.79 3.61
CA TYR A 82 -39.40 -0.66 3.61
C TYR A 82 -40.44 -1.35 4.51
N LEU A 83 -40.66 -0.83 5.72
CA LEU A 83 -41.65 -1.36 6.67
C LEU A 83 -43.09 -1.22 6.16
N THR A 84 -43.33 -0.29 5.24
CA THR A 84 -44.65 -0.06 4.62
C THR A 84 -44.59 -0.12 3.09
N ARG A 85 -43.84 -1.10 2.56
CA ARG A 85 -43.46 -1.23 1.13
C ARG A 85 -44.62 -1.18 0.13
N ASP A 86 -45.82 -1.60 0.54
CA ASP A 86 -47.05 -1.59 -0.26
C ASP A 86 -47.55 -0.17 -0.59
N LYS A 87 -47.13 0.83 0.20
CA LYS A 87 -47.47 2.26 0.02
C LYS A 87 -46.52 3.00 -0.91
N TYR A 88 -45.38 2.42 -1.28
CA TYR A 88 -44.32 3.08 -2.06
C TYR A 88 -44.04 2.35 -3.37
N LEU A 89 -43.41 3.05 -4.32
CA LEU A 89 -42.92 2.47 -5.57
C LEU A 89 -41.40 2.29 -5.59
N LEU A 90 -40.70 2.57 -4.49
CA LEU A 90 -39.29 2.20 -4.33
C LEU A 90 -39.19 0.67 -4.17
N HIS A 91 -38.70 -0.01 -5.20
CA HIS A 91 -38.64 -1.46 -5.27
C HIS A 91 -37.27 -2.02 -4.87
N GLY A 92 -36.20 -1.29 -5.20
CA GLY A 92 -34.84 -1.64 -4.85
C GLY A 92 -34.03 -0.41 -4.48
N LEU A 93 -33.12 -0.56 -3.53
CA LEU A 93 -32.20 0.48 -3.09
C LEU A 93 -30.80 -0.11 -2.97
N ALA A 94 -29.83 0.50 -3.65
CA ALA A 94 -28.41 0.25 -3.45
C ALA A 94 -27.74 1.56 -3.01
N LEU A 95 -27.17 1.54 -1.80
CA LEU A 95 -26.35 2.64 -1.27
C LEU A 95 -24.90 2.20 -1.41
N VAL A 96 -24.16 2.87 -2.29
CA VAL A 96 -22.76 2.55 -2.59
C VAL A 96 -21.87 3.57 -1.90
N GLY A 97 -20.81 3.11 -1.25
CA GLY A 97 -19.85 3.95 -0.54
C GLY A 97 -18.62 3.15 -0.15
N VAL A 98 -17.52 3.85 0.13
CA VAL A 98 -16.26 3.21 0.54
C VAL A 98 -16.37 2.74 1.98
N ARG A 99 -17.04 3.51 2.84
CA ARG A 99 -17.29 3.11 4.24
C ARG A 99 -18.46 2.15 4.33
N ALA A 100 -18.42 1.24 5.31
CA ALA A 100 -19.63 0.62 5.82
C ALA A 100 -20.44 1.70 6.57
N VAL A 101 -21.09 2.59 5.82
CA VAL A 101 -21.83 3.76 6.29
C VAL A 101 -22.88 3.40 7.35
N LEU A 102 -23.34 2.16 7.31
CA LEU A 102 -24.42 1.64 8.12
C LEU A 102 -23.89 0.88 9.33
N GLY A 103 -23.24 1.59 10.27
CA GLY A 103 -23.00 1.07 11.62
C GLY A 103 -21.66 1.38 12.29
N VAL A 104 -20.66 1.89 11.57
CA VAL A 104 -19.33 2.17 12.17
C VAL A 104 -19.30 3.53 12.89
N ASP A 105 -20.03 4.53 12.39
CA ASP A 105 -20.01 5.90 12.93
C ASP A 105 -21.31 6.30 13.68
N SER A 106 -22.34 5.45 13.71
CA SER A 106 -23.60 5.79 14.39
C SER A 106 -23.58 5.38 15.86
N LYS A 107 -23.69 6.36 16.77
CA LYS A 107 -23.81 6.11 18.23
C LYS A 107 -25.06 5.30 18.63
N LYS A 108 -26.02 5.15 17.71
CA LYS A 108 -27.32 4.50 17.94
C LYS A 108 -27.45 3.12 17.27
N GLY A 109 -26.40 2.63 16.60
CA GLY A 109 -26.44 1.41 15.78
C GLY A 109 -27.08 1.64 14.40
N SER A 110 -26.91 0.70 13.47
CA SER A 110 -27.46 0.82 12.11
C SER A 110 -28.99 0.84 12.14
N PRO A 111 -29.67 1.80 11.49
CA PRO A 111 -31.13 1.75 11.34
C PRO A 111 -31.58 0.60 10.42
N PHE A 112 -30.67 -0.01 9.65
CA PHE A 112 -30.93 -1.12 8.73
C PHE A 112 -30.32 -2.42 9.25
N ASN A 113 -31.10 -3.19 10.03
CA ASN A 113 -30.71 -4.55 10.46
C ASN A 113 -30.92 -5.63 9.36
N VAL A 114 -31.39 -5.27 8.16
CA VAL A 114 -31.65 -6.20 7.03
C VAL A 114 -30.60 -6.05 5.93
N GLN A 115 -29.40 -5.58 6.28
CA GLN A 115 -28.33 -5.30 5.33
C GLN A 115 -27.72 -6.61 4.80
N ARG A 116 -27.73 -6.78 3.48
CA ARG A 116 -26.72 -7.60 2.80
C ARG A 116 -25.63 -6.65 2.33
N SER A 117 -24.55 -6.51 3.09
CA SER A 117 -23.35 -5.84 2.60
C SER A 117 -22.75 -6.73 1.52
N VAL A 118 -22.91 -6.34 0.26
CA VAL A 118 -22.27 -7.03 -0.85
C VAL A 118 -20.86 -6.49 -0.94
N HIS A 119 -19.90 -7.27 -0.47
CA HIS A 119 -18.49 -7.00 -0.75
C HIS A 119 -18.24 -7.28 -2.22
N ILE A 120 -17.69 -6.31 -2.95
CA ILE A 120 -17.23 -6.49 -4.33
C ILE A 120 -15.76 -6.91 -4.23
N PRO A 121 -15.41 -8.18 -4.55
CA PRO A 121 -14.04 -8.64 -4.48
C PRO A 121 -13.20 -8.06 -5.63
N ASN A 122 -11.87 -8.23 -5.52
CA ASN A 122 -10.99 -8.04 -6.67
C ASN A 122 -11.31 -9.04 -7.78
N LEU A 123 -10.94 -8.69 -9.01
CA LEU A 123 -11.05 -9.58 -10.16
C LEU A 123 -10.18 -10.81 -9.94
N THR A 124 -10.66 -11.97 -10.36
CA THR A 124 -9.87 -13.19 -10.46
C THR A 124 -8.94 -13.13 -11.67
N LEU A 125 -7.86 -13.92 -11.67
CA LEU A 125 -6.98 -14.06 -12.82
C LEU A 125 -7.76 -14.41 -14.10
N SER A 126 -8.78 -15.28 -13.99
CA SER A 126 -9.60 -15.69 -15.14
C SER A 126 -10.43 -14.54 -15.72
N GLU A 127 -10.92 -13.63 -14.89
CA GLU A 127 -11.65 -12.45 -15.34
C GLU A 127 -10.70 -11.46 -16.01
N VAL A 128 -9.51 -11.25 -15.45
CA VAL A 128 -8.47 -10.40 -16.08
C VAL A 128 -8.04 -10.98 -17.43
N GLN A 129 -7.78 -12.30 -17.50
CA GLN A 129 -7.49 -12.99 -18.76
C GLN A 129 -8.61 -12.82 -19.78
N LYS A 130 -9.87 -12.94 -19.35
CA LYS A 130 -11.02 -12.71 -20.23
C LYS A 130 -11.03 -11.27 -20.77
N MET A 131 -10.81 -10.27 -19.92
CA MET A 131 -10.78 -8.86 -20.35
C MET A 131 -9.72 -8.61 -21.43
N PHE A 132 -8.51 -9.14 -21.25
CA PHE A 132 -7.46 -9.03 -22.27
C PHE A 132 -7.74 -9.87 -23.51
N ASN A 133 -8.40 -11.01 -23.40
CA ASN A 133 -8.85 -11.78 -24.55
C ASN A 133 -9.92 -11.03 -25.37
N ASP A 134 -10.90 -10.41 -24.71
CA ASP A 134 -11.91 -9.57 -25.36
C ASP A 134 -11.23 -8.42 -26.12
N TYR A 135 -10.26 -7.73 -25.49
CA TYR A 135 -9.44 -6.70 -26.15
C TYR A 135 -8.68 -7.23 -27.38
N GLN A 136 -8.05 -8.40 -27.29
CA GLN A 136 -7.33 -9.00 -28.43
C GLN A 136 -8.27 -9.31 -29.60
N VAL A 137 -9.49 -9.78 -29.32
CA VAL A 137 -10.51 -10.05 -30.33
C VAL A 137 -11.01 -8.76 -30.99
N GLU A 138 -11.25 -7.71 -30.21
CA GLU A 138 -11.79 -6.44 -30.69
C GLU A 138 -10.75 -5.60 -31.44
N SER A 139 -9.51 -5.55 -30.95
CA SER A 139 -8.43 -4.73 -31.52
C SER A 139 -7.61 -5.44 -32.59
N GLY A 140 -7.58 -6.77 -32.57
CA GLY A 140 -6.67 -7.59 -33.38
C GLY A 140 -5.20 -7.58 -32.90
N GLN A 141 -4.86 -6.82 -31.87
CA GLN A 141 -3.51 -6.78 -31.29
C GLN A 141 -3.33 -7.93 -30.30
N SER A 142 -2.21 -8.64 -30.38
CA SER A 142 -1.89 -9.74 -29.45
C SER A 142 -1.31 -9.23 -28.13
N VAL A 143 -1.55 -9.95 -27.04
CA VAL A 143 -0.98 -9.68 -25.71
C VAL A 143 -0.40 -10.97 -25.15
N ASP A 144 0.85 -10.93 -24.69
CA ASP A 144 1.48 -12.09 -24.07
C ASP A 144 0.78 -12.46 -22.76
N ASN A 145 0.49 -13.75 -22.56
CA ASN A 145 -0.13 -14.25 -21.33
C ASN A 145 0.70 -13.92 -20.07
N ASP A 146 2.02 -13.90 -20.19
CA ASP A 146 2.93 -13.52 -19.10
C ASP A 146 2.73 -12.06 -18.65
N VAL A 147 2.34 -11.16 -19.55
CA VAL A 147 2.00 -9.77 -19.21
C VAL A 147 0.73 -9.74 -18.36
N VAL A 148 -0.29 -10.50 -18.75
CA VAL A 148 -1.57 -10.59 -18.03
C VAL A 148 -1.36 -11.19 -16.64
N GLN A 149 -0.57 -12.26 -16.54
CA GLN A 149 -0.20 -12.90 -15.28
C GLN A 149 0.56 -11.92 -14.38
N GLN A 150 1.59 -11.26 -14.91
CA GLN A 150 2.39 -10.32 -14.15
C GLN A 150 1.56 -9.11 -13.68
N LEU A 151 0.64 -8.60 -14.51
CA LEU A 151 -0.29 -7.55 -14.12
C LEU A 151 -1.19 -8.01 -12.97
N TYR A 152 -1.76 -9.21 -13.05
CA TYR A 152 -2.59 -9.77 -11.99
C TYR A 152 -1.80 -9.92 -10.69
N ASP A 153 -0.63 -10.56 -10.71
CA ASP A 153 0.20 -10.79 -9.53
C ASP A 153 0.63 -9.47 -8.87
N THR A 154 0.92 -8.46 -9.70
CA THR A 154 1.37 -7.15 -9.26
C THR A 154 0.25 -6.34 -8.59
N THR A 155 -0.97 -6.43 -9.11
CA THR A 155 -2.11 -5.60 -8.67
C THR A 155 -3.11 -6.35 -7.78
N ASN A 156 -2.94 -7.67 -7.64
CA ASN A 156 -3.86 -8.58 -6.97
C ASN A 156 -5.30 -8.45 -7.50
N GLY A 157 -5.46 -8.23 -8.81
CA GLY A 157 -6.76 -8.11 -9.48
C GLY A 157 -7.57 -6.86 -9.12
N GLN A 158 -6.98 -5.85 -8.47
CA GLN A 158 -7.71 -4.63 -8.09
C GLN A 158 -8.31 -3.96 -9.35
N PRO A 159 -9.65 -3.84 -9.50
CA PRO A 159 -10.29 -3.45 -10.76
C PRO A 159 -9.79 -2.11 -11.32
N GLY A 160 -9.62 -1.10 -10.44
CA GLY A 160 -9.13 0.21 -10.85
C GLY A 160 -7.67 0.20 -11.34
N LEU A 161 -6.81 -0.66 -10.78
CA LEU A 161 -5.45 -0.83 -11.26
C LEU A 161 -5.39 -1.65 -12.54
N ILE A 162 -6.17 -2.73 -12.64
CA ILE A 162 -6.26 -3.54 -13.86
C ILE A 162 -6.69 -2.66 -15.04
N GLY A 163 -7.76 -1.88 -14.89
CA GLY A 163 -8.24 -0.97 -15.93
C GLY A 163 -7.21 0.10 -16.29
N TRP A 164 -6.59 0.73 -15.30
CA TRP A 164 -5.58 1.77 -15.53
C TRP A 164 -4.32 1.23 -16.22
N PHE A 165 -3.78 0.09 -15.78
CA PHE A 165 -2.66 -0.54 -16.47
C PHE A 165 -3.06 -1.01 -17.88
N GLY A 166 -4.31 -1.46 -18.07
CA GLY A 166 -4.89 -1.73 -19.38
C GLY A 166 -4.74 -0.52 -20.31
N GLU A 167 -5.29 0.64 -19.93
CA GLU A 167 -5.14 1.90 -20.69
C GLU A 167 -3.67 2.24 -20.98
N LEU A 168 -2.78 2.10 -19.99
CA LEU A 168 -1.35 2.36 -20.18
C LEU A 168 -0.72 1.43 -21.22
N LEU A 169 -1.09 0.14 -21.22
CA LEU A 169 -0.57 -0.90 -22.10
C LEU A 169 -1.13 -0.81 -23.52
N THR A 170 -2.43 -0.55 -23.64
CA THR A 170 -3.17 -0.70 -24.90
C THR A 170 -3.44 0.63 -25.61
N GLU A 171 -3.33 1.76 -24.92
CA GLU A 171 -3.62 3.08 -25.49
C GLU A 171 -2.44 4.04 -25.32
N LYS A 172 -2.13 4.47 -24.10
CA LYS A 172 -1.22 5.60 -23.86
C LYS A 172 0.23 5.34 -24.30
N TYR A 173 0.75 4.14 -24.03
CA TYR A 173 2.11 3.74 -24.39
C TYR A 173 2.14 2.67 -25.48
N ASN A 174 1.05 2.56 -26.24
CA ASN A 174 0.92 1.63 -27.35
C ASN A 174 1.19 2.36 -28.68
N GLU A 175 2.46 2.60 -28.97
CA GLU A 175 2.87 3.37 -30.15
C GLU A 175 2.66 2.60 -31.47
N ASP A 176 2.53 1.28 -31.43
CA ASP A 176 2.43 0.40 -32.60
C ASP A 176 1.56 -0.82 -32.30
N THR A 177 0.29 -0.75 -32.72
CA THR A 177 -0.72 -1.79 -32.47
C THR A 177 -0.49 -3.08 -33.26
N THR A 178 0.48 -3.11 -34.19
CA THR A 178 0.84 -4.33 -34.92
C THR A 178 1.77 -5.24 -34.12
N LYS A 179 2.37 -4.72 -33.05
CA LYS A 179 3.28 -5.48 -32.18
C LYS A 179 2.53 -6.09 -31.01
N THR A 180 2.95 -7.28 -30.62
CA THR A 180 2.49 -7.93 -29.40
C THR A 180 2.89 -7.12 -28.17
N ILE A 181 1.96 -6.95 -27.24
CA ILE A 181 2.25 -6.37 -25.92
C ILE A 181 3.00 -7.43 -25.10
N ASP A 182 4.31 -7.20 -24.89
CA ASP A 182 5.23 -8.16 -24.29
C ASP A 182 5.74 -7.72 -22.89
N LEU A 183 6.52 -8.59 -22.24
CA LEU A 183 7.12 -8.29 -20.93
C LEU A 183 8.08 -7.09 -20.93
N LYS A 184 8.64 -6.71 -22.08
CA LYS A 184 9.50 -5.53 -22.20
C LYS A 184 8.66 -4.26 -22.12
N GLN A 185 7.51 -4.22 -22.81
CA GLN A 185 6.55 -3.12 -22.71
C GLN A 185 5.96 -3.03 -21.31
N TRP A 186 5.58 -4.16 -20.70
CA TRP A 186 5.15 -4.22 -19.30
C TRP A 186 6.18 -3.58 -18.36
N LYS A 187 7.45 -4.01 -18.40
CA LYS A 187 8.51 -3.47 -17.53
C LYS A 187 8.71 -1.96 -17.72
N ARG A 188 8.60 -1.46 -18.96
CA ARG A 188 8.66 -0.02 -19.26
C ARG A 188 7.49 0.72 -18.61
N ILE A 189 6.28 0.20 -18.75
CA ILE A 189 5.06 0.82 -18.22
C ILE A 189 5.04 0.77 -16.70
N TYR A 190 5.40 -0.36 -16.08
CA TYR A 190 5.51 -0.49 -14.63
C TYR A 190 6.45 0.56 -14.01
N LYS A 191 7.63 0.78 -14.62
CA LYS A 191 8.53 1.84 -14.18
C LYS A 191 7.91 3.23 -14.35
N ARG A 192 7.19 3.48 -15.43
CA ARG A 192 6.52 4.77 -15.65
C ARG A 192 5.37 4.99 -14.66
N SER A 193 4.59 3.95 -14.37
CA SER A 193 3.46 4.01 -13.46
C SER A 193 3.89 4.45 -12.05
N ILE A 194 5.08 4.01 -11.61
CA ILE A 194 5.66 4.40 -10.32
C ILE A 194 6.22 5.84 -10.33
N ASN A 195 6.89 6.24 -11.42
CA ASN A 195 7.75 7.43 -11.38
C ASN A 195 7.17 8.69 -12.05
N ILE A 196 6.28 8.55 -13.04
CA ILE A 196 5.83 9.70 -13.86
C ILE A 196 4.32 9.76 -14.07
N GLU A 197 3.61 8.64 -13.89
CA GLU A 197 2.18 8.62 -14.16
C GLU A 197 1.37 9.20 -13.00
N HIS A 198 0.40 10.03 -13.36
CA HIS A 198 -0.51 10.63 -12.41
C HIS A 198 -1.74 9.74 -12.21
N ASN A 199 -1.96 9.27 -10.99
CA ASN A 199 -3.17 8.54 -10.62
C ASN A 199 -3.73 9.07 -9.29
N ASN A 200 -4.87 9.77 -9.36
CA ASN A 200 -5.50 10.42 -8.19
C ASN A 200 -5.81 9.43 -7.07
N THR A 201 -6.22 8.20 -7.39
CA THR A 201 -6.51 7.17 -6.39
C THR A 201 -5.25 6.78 -5.64
N ILE A 202 -4.15 6.53 -6.35
CA ILE A 202 -2.86 6.21 -5.74
C ILE A 202 -2.32 7.38 -4.92
N LEU A 203 -2.39 8.62 -5.42
CA LEU A 203 -1.97 9.80 -4.67
C LEU A 203 -2.76 9.97 -3.36
N ASN A 204 -4.08 9.75 -3.39
CA ASN A 204 -4.90 9.77 -2.20
C ASN A 204 -4.51 8.65 -1.21
N MET A 205 -4.19 7.46 -1.70
CA MET A 205 -3.70 6.35 -0.87
C MET A 205 -2.35 6.71 -0.22
N ILE A 206 -1.43 7.32 -0.97
CA ILE A 206 -0.14 7.77 -0.46
C ILE A 206 -0.32 8.80 0.67
N ILE A 207 -1.20 9.80 0.48
CA ILE A 207 -1.50 10.79 1.52
C ILE A 207 -1.96 10.09 2.81
N LYS A 208 -2.89 9.14 2.69
CA LYS A 208 -3.43 8.37 3.83
C LYS A 208 -2.39 7.45 4.49
N ALA A 209 -1.42 6.95 3.73
CA ALA A 209 -0.32 6.17 4.27
C ALA A 209 0.70 7.03 5.06
N LYS A 210 0.79 8.33 4.74
CA LYS A 210 1.70 9.29 5.38
C LYS A 210 1.12 9.98 6.62
N THR A 211 -0.17 9.79 6.93
CA THR A 211 -0.85 10.41 8.08
C THR A 211 -0.62 9.62 9.39
N ASP A 212 -1.58 9.65 10.32
CA ASP A 212 -1.47 9.20 11.71
C ASP A 212 -0.99 7.75 11.91
N TYR A 213 -1.11 6.90 10.88
CA TYR A 213 -0.72 5.50 10.94
C TYR A 213 0.58 5.17 10.19
N LYS A 214 1.38 6.17 9.78
CA LYS A 214 2.68 5.98 9.10
C LYS A 214 3.55 4.95 9.81
N ALA A 215 3.66 5.00 11.14
CA ALA A 215 4.48 4.06 11.91
C ALA A 215 4.08 2.58 11.72
N TYR A 216 2.79 2.28 11.53
CA TYR A 216 2.31 0.91 11.29
C TYR A 216 2.62 0.45 9.86
N VAL A 217 2.57 1.35 8.88
CA VAL A 217 3.01 1.05 7.51
C VAL A 217 4.49 0.68 7.49
N PHE A 218 5.33 1.44 8.21
CA PHE A 218 6.75 1.11 8.40
C PHE A 218 6.94 -0.24 9.08
N GLN A 219 6.12 -0.56 10.09
CA GLN A 219 6.16 -1.87 10.74
C GLN A 219 5.78 -3.00 9.79
N LEU A 220 4.81 -2.78 8.90
CA LEU A 220 4.39 -3.77 7.91
C LEU A 220 5.46 -4.03 6.85
N PHE A 221 6.31 -3.05 6.53
CA PHE A 221 7.53 -3.26 5.75
C PHE A 221 8.63 -4.03 6.49
N LYS A 222 8.42 -4.44 7.74
CA LYS A 222 9.39 -5.25 8.49
C LYS A 222 8.84 -6.63 8.86
N ASP A 223 7.62 -6.63 9.37
CA ASP A 223 7.02 -7.80 10.00
C ASP A 223 5.75 -8.17 9.26
N SER A 224 5.79 -9.33 8.61
CA SER A 224 4.62 -9.92 7.98
C SER A 224 3.72 -10.65 8.99
N ASN A 225 4.10 -10.78 10.25
CA ASN A 225 3.29 -11.47 11.26
C ASN A 225 2.45 -10.51 12.12
N ILE A 226 2.23 -9.27 11.65
CA ILE A 226 1.33 -8.34 12.32
C ILE A 226 -0.09 -8.89 12.25
N LYS A 227 -0.71 -9.14 13.40
CA LYS A 227 -2.11 -9.61 13.48
C LYS A 227 -3.05 -8.57 12.86
N PHE A 228 -3.89 -9.01 11.93
CA PHE A 228 -4.97 -8.23 11.37
C PHE A 228 -6.22 -8.31 12.25
N SER A 229 -6.91 -7.18 12.43
CA SER A 229 -8.22 -7.15 13.08
C SER A 229 -8.99 -5.88 12.70
N PHE A 230 -10.25 -6.02 12.30
CA PHE A 230 -11.14 -4.87 12.09
C PHE A 230 -11.42 -4.08 13.37
N ALA A 231 -11.18 -4.66 14.56
CA ALA A 231 -11.27 -3.94 15.83
C ALA A 231 -10.06 -3.01 16.07
N SER A 232 -9.01 -3.11 15.25
CA SER A 232 -7.87 -2.21 15.31
C SER A 232 -8.09 -1.04 14.36
N ASP A 233 -8.12 0.19 14.88
CA ASP A 233 -8.41 1.40 14.11
C ASP A 233 -7.52 1.54 12.87
N TRP A 234 -6.21 1.30 13.01
CA TRP A 234 -5.27 1.40 11.89
C TRP A 234 -5.49 0.32 10.84
N CYS A 235 -5.81 -0.92 11.25
CA CYS A 235 -6.10 -2.01 10.32
C CYS A 235 -7.36 -1.69 9.52
N ASN A 236 -8.43 -1.30 10.23
CA ASN A 236 -9.69 -0.93 9.61
C ASN A 236 -9.50 0.26 8.66
N TYR A 237 -8.88 1.34 9.11
CA TYR A 237 -8.60 2.53 8.30
C TYR A 237 -7.81 2.20 7.02
N MET A 238 -6.71 1.44 7.15
CA MET A 238 -5.85 1.09 6.03
C MET A 238 -6.52 0.13 5.05
N TYR A 239 -7.28 -0.85 5.56
CA TYR A 239 -8.05 -1.79 4.75
C TYR A 239 -9.13 -1.06 3.93
N MET A 240 -9.89 -0.18 4.58
CA MET A 240 -10.95 0.61 3.95
C MET A 240 -10.42 1.61 2.90
N HIS A 241 -9.13 1.88 2.91
CA HIS A 241 -8.45 2.70 1.91
C HIS A 241 -7.65 1.90 0.88
N GLY A 242 -7.76 0.57 0.89
CA GLY A 242 -7.11 -0.32 -0.06
C GLY A 242 -5.60 -0.39 0.08
N LEU A 243 -5.04 0.01 1.23
CA LEU A 243 -3.59 0.02 1.48
C LEU A 243 -3.12 -1.35 1.96
N ILE A 244 -3.94 -2.03 2.77
CA ILE A 244 -3.65 -3.35 3.30
C ILE A 244 -4.82 -4.32 3.06
N THR A 245 -4.50 -5.60 3.12
CA THR A 245 -5.42 -6.74 3.20
C THR A 245 -4.92 -7.68 4.31
N TYR A 246 -5.49 -8.88 4.40
CA TYR A 246 -5.03 -9.94 5.29
C TYR A 246 -4.88 -11.26 4.55
N THR A 247 -4.07 -12.15 5.12
CA THR A 247 -4.04 -13.58 4.78
C THR A 247 -4.29 -14.40 6.03
N GLU A 248 -4.91 -15.56 5.83
CA GLU A 248 -5.06 -16.56 6.89
C GLU A 248 -3.80 -17.42 6.96
N LEU A 249 -3.35 -17.69 8.18
CA LEU A 249 -2.32 -18.68 8.48
C LEU A 249 -2.95 -19.67 9.46
N GLU A 250 -3.05 -20.92 9.02
CA GLU A 250 -3.42 -22.03 9.91
C GLU A 250 -2.18 -22.42 10.73
N THR A 251 -2.34 -22.44 12.04
CA THR A 251 -1.38 -23.05 12.97
C THR A 251 -2.02 -24.30 13.57
N ASP A 252 -1.22 -25.15 14.23
CA ASP A 252 -1.71 -26.43 14.79
C ASP A 252 -2.91 -26.26 15.75
N ASP A 253 -3.09 -25.06 16.34
CA ASP A 253 -4.10 -24.77 17.37
C ASP A 253 -5.05 -23.58 17.06
N ASP A 254 -4.81 -22.77 16.01
CA ASP A 254 -5.59 -21.55 15.73
C ASP A 254 -5.44 -21.05 14.27
N ILE A 255 -6.41 -20.26 13.80
CA ILE A 255 -6.35 -19.51 12.54
C ILE A 255 -6.01 -18.06 12.86
N ILE A 256 -4.84 -17.61 12.43
CA ILE A 256 -4.42 -16.22 12.62
C ILE A 256 -4.52 -15.43 11.30
N HIS A 257 -5.20 -14.29 11.34
CA HIS A 257 -5.21 -13.32 10.24
C HIS A 257 -4.01 -12.40 10.37
N THR A 258 -3.21 -12.26 9.32
CA THR A 258 -2.02 -11.40 9.31
C THR A 258 -2.10 -10.33 8.24
N CYS A 259 -1.70 -9.10 8.58
CA CYS A 259 -1.73 -7.94 7.69
C CYS A 259 -0.80 -8.15 6.48
N ARG A 260 -1.24 -7.73 5.31
CA ARG A 260 -0.47 -7.73 4.06
C ARG A 260 -0.71 -6.41 3.34
N PHE A 261 0.24 -5.92 2.54
CA PHE A 261 -0.10 -4.87 1.56
C PHE A 261 -1.19 -5.39 0.60
N ALA A 262 -2.09 -4.50 0.17
CA ALA A 262 -3.21 -4.90 -0.69
C ALA A 262 -2.77 -5.53 -2.02
N SER A 263 -1.62 -5.09 -2.54
CA SER A 263 -0.93 -5.66 -3.71
C SER A 263 0.55 -5.30 -3.70
N GLN A 264 1.36 -5.98 -4.52
CA GLN A 264 2.77 -5.65 -4.71
C GLN A 264 2.96 -4.22 -5.23
N TYR A 265 2.06 -3.76 -6.11
CA TYR A 265 2.13 -2.41 -6.64
C TYR A 265 2.01 -1.34 -5.55
N ILE A 266 1.05 -1.50 -4.63
CA ILE A 266 0.88 -0.58 -3.51
C ILE A 266 2.12 -0.60 -2.60
N GLN A 267 2.67 -1.78 -2.36
CA GLN A 267 3.90 -1.93 -1.58
C GLN A 267 5.09 -1.19 -2.23
N ASP A 268 5.32 -1.38 -3.53
CA ASP A 268 6.41 -0.73 -4.27
C ASP A 268 6.24 0.79 -4.36
N MET A 269 5.01 1.26 -4.56
CA MET A 269 4.66 2.69 -4.55
C MET A 269 5.00 3.33 -3.20
N LEU A 270 4.50 2.74 -2.11
CA LEU A 270 4.75 3.26 -0.76
C LEU A 270 6.22 3.20 -0.41
N TYR A 271 6.91 2.13 -0.78
CA TYR A 271 8.35 2.00 -0.57
C TYR A 271 9.10 3.13 -1.28
N THR A 272 8.77 3.40 -2.54
CA THR A 272 9.37 4.50 -3.32
C THR A 272 9.13 5.85 -2.66
N VAL A 273 7.90 6.14 -2.24
CA VAL A 273 7.55 7.40 -1.57
C VAL A 273 8.34 7.59 -0.27
N PHE A 274 8.44 6.56 0.57
CA PHE A 274 9.16 6.68 1.84
C PHE A 274 10.68 6.82 1.64
N VAL A 275 11.23 6.26 0.57
CA VAL A 275 12.63 6.51 0.20
C VAL A 275 12.83 7.96 -0.28
N SER A 276 11.92 8.48 -1.10
CA SER A 276 11.98 9.87 -1.55
C SER A 276 11.86 10.87 -0.39
N ASP A 277 11.02 10.58 0.61
CA ASP A 277 10.96 11.37 1.85
C ASP A 277 12.35 11.47 2.52
N ILE A 278 13.14 10.39 2.54
CA ILE A 278 14.50 10.40 3.10
C ILE A 278 15.45 11.22 2.22
N GLU A 279 15.35 11.06 0.90
CA GLU A 279 16.18 11.79 -0.07
C GLU A 279 15.98 13.32 0.02
N GLU A 280 14.73 13.78 0.17
CA GLU A 280 14.41 15.20 0.29
C GLU A 280 15.06 15.86 1.53
N HIS A 281 15.15 15.11 2.62
CA HIS A 281 15.74 15.57 3.88
C HIS A 281 17.24 15.25 3.98
N HIS A 282 17.81 14.60 2.97
CA HIS A 282 19.22 14.24 2.97
C HIS A 282 20.12 15.48 2.77
N ASN A 283 21.16 15.59 3.60
CA ASN A 283 22.18 16.61 3.43
C ASN A 283 23.08 16.33 2.23
N LYS A 284 22.73 16.91 1.08
CA LYS A 284 23.44 16.79 -0.21
C LYS A 284 24.92 17.19 -0.19
N ARG A 285 25.42 17.79 0.89
CA ARG A 285 26.85 18.11 1.07
C ARG A 285 27.66 16.91 1.57
N VAL A 286 27.00 15.89 2.10
CA VAL A 286 27.66 14.69 2.62
C VAL A 286 27.69 13.61 1.54
N LEU A 287 28.89 13.31 1.03
CA LEU A 287 29.07 12.30 0.01
C LEU A 287 28.83 10.89 0.56
N ALA A 288 28.18 10.04 -0.27
CA ALA A 288 27.92 8.64 0.06
C ALA A 288 29.21 7.87 0.38
N LEU A 289 30.28 8.15 -0.36
CA LEU A 289 31.62 7.59 -0.22
C LEU A 289 32.64 8.71 -0.04
N GLU A 290 33.80 8.39 0.54
CA GLU A 290 34.93 9.34 0.58
C GLU A 290 35.43 9.65 -0.84
N PRO A 291 35.92 10.88 -1.11
CA PRO A 291 36.57 11.19 -2.37
C PRO A 291 37.73 10.22 -2.65
N GLY A 292 37.61 9.45 -3.74
CA GLY A 292 38.62 8.47 -4.15
C GLY A 292 38.41 7.04 -3.64
N ASP A 293 37.37 6.76 -2.85
CA ASP A 293 36.98 5.36 -2.58
C ASP A 293 36.30 4.77 -3.82
N LEU A 294 37.03 3.89 -4.52
CA LEU A 294 36.58 3.19 -5.74
C LEU A 294 35.91 1.85 -5.44
N LEU A 295 35.70 1.50 -4.16
CA LEU A 295 35.10 0.24 -3.72
C LEU A 295 35.84 -1.02 -4.21
N GLU A 296 37.14 -0.93 -4.53
CA GLU A 296 37.89 -2.03 -5.13
C GLU A 296 37.83 -3.32 -4.29
N ASP A 297 37.88 -3.20 -2.96
CA ASP A 297 37.77 -4.33 -2.02
C ASP A 297 36.37 -4.94 -1.97
N VAL A 298 35.32 -4.14 -2.23
CA VAL A 298 33.93 -4.61 -2.33
C VAL A 298 33.74 -5.49 -3.57
N PHE A 299 34.39 -5.12 -4.68
CA PHE A 299 34.22 -5.77 -5.99
C PHE A 299 35.32 -6.78 -6.34
N LYS A 300 36.33 -6.98 -5.49
CA LYS A 300 37.51 -7.82 -5.77
C LYS A 300 37.18 -9.30 -5.99
N THR A 301 36.20 -9.81 -5.25
CA THR A 301 35.83 -11.24 -5.25
C THR A 301 34.65 -11.53 -6.19
N PRO A 302 34.41 -12.80 -6.56
CA PRO A 302 33.25 -13.18 -7.40
C PRO A 302 31.89 -12.82 -6.77
N ASN A 303 31.81 -12.79 -5.44
CA ASN A 303 30.66 -12.25 -4.71
C ASN A 303 31.00 -10.85 -4.20
N LEU A 304 29.97 -10.02 -3.96
CA LEU A 304 30.17 -8.72 -3.32
C LEU A 304 30.63 -8.92 -1.87
N ASN A 305 31.70 -8.24 -1.49
CA ASN A 305 32.08 -8.13 -0.09
C ASN A 305 31.17 -7.09 0.61
N VAL A 306 29.96 -7.54 0.93
CA VAL A 306 28.92 -6.74 1.58
C VAL A 306 29.37 -6.22 2.96
N PRO A 307 30.12 -6.96 3.80
CA PRO A 307 30.67 -6.40 5.03
C PRO A 307 31.57 -5.17 4.80
N ALA A 308 32.45 -5.20 3.81
CA ALA A 308 33.28 -4.05 3.45
C ALA A 308 32.43 -2.87 2.98
N LEU A 309 31.37 -3.12 2.22
CA LEU A 309 30.41 -2.10 1.80
C LEU A 309 29.70 -1.46 3.01
N LEU A 310 29.18 -2.26 3.94
CA LEU A 310 28.51 -1.75 5.14
C LEU A 310 29.46 -0.97 6.08
N ASN A 311 30.77 -1.23 6.06
CA ASN A 311 31.73 -0.36 6.73
C ASN A 311 31.73 1.05 6.13
N ARG A 312 31.57 1.20 4.81
CA ARG A 312 31.49 2.53 4.17
C ARG A 312 30.20 3.25 4.54
N TYR A 313 29.13 2.50 4.80
CA TYR A 313 27.91 3.04 5.38
C TYR A 313 28.13 3.55 6.82
N LYS A 314 28.86 2.82 7.67
CA LYS A 314 29.24 3.31 9.01
C LYS A 314 30.04 4.62 8.91
N ASP A 315 30.96 4.72 7.96
CA ASP A 315 31.75 5.95 7.75
C ASP A 315 30.88 7.11 7.24
N PHE A 316 29.93 6.83 6.36
CA PHE A 316 28.92 7.80 5.93
C PHE A 316 28.09 8.34 7.10
N LEU A 317 27.62 7.46 8.00
CA LEU A 317 26.90 7.87 9.20
C LEU A 317 27.76 8.78 10.11
N LYS A 318 29.06 8.47 10.26
CA LYS A 318 30.00 9.34 10.98
C LYS A 318 30.15 10.71 10.31
N ARG A 319 30.20 10.77 8.97
CA ARG A 319 30.24 12.03 8.23
C ARG A 319 28.97 12.86 8.44
N LEU A 320 27.79 12.22 8.38
CA LEU A 320 26.50 12.87 8.67
C LEU A 320 26.48 13.47 10.07
N GLN A 321 26.89 12.70 11.07
CA GLN A 321 26.95 13.14 12.47
C GLN A 321 27.90 14.34 12.64
N LYS A 322 29.10 14.29 12.03
CA LYS A 322 30.05 15.42 12.04
C LYS A 322 29.50 16.68 11.36
N ALA A 323 28.65 16.50 10.35
CA ALA A 323 27.97 17.61 9.67
C ALA A 323 26.74 18.13 10.46
N GLY A 324 26.48 17.61 11.66
CA GLY A 324 25.35 17.99 12.51
C GLY A 324 24.01 17.40 12.09
N ASN A 325 24.01 16.32 11.29
CA ASN A 325 22.80 15.67 10.80
C ASN A 325 22.63 14.35 11.51
N ASN A 326 21.49 14.17 12.17
CA ASN A 326 21.11 12.90 12.77
C ASN A 326 20.00 12.25 11.93
N PRO A 327 20.30 11.23 11.09
CA PRO A 327 19.28 10.57 10.27
C PRO A 327 18.22 9.82 11.10
N TRP A 328 18.45 9.70 12.40
CA TRP A 328 17.57 9.02 13.36
C TRP A 328 16.65 9.97 14.12
N GLN A 329 16.75 11.27 13.89
CA GLN A 329 15.93 12.28 14.55
C GLN A 329 14.46 12.17 14.12
N ASP A 330 13.54 12.25 15.08
CA ASP A 330 12.07 12.16 14.90
C ASP A 330 11.57 10.88 14.21
N GLN A 331 12.40 9.84 14.20
CA GLN A 331 12.06 8.54 13.61
C GLN A 331 11.25 7.65 14.57
N PRO A 332 10.35 6.78 14.06
CA PRO A 332 9.56 5.88 14.89
C PRO A 332 10.43 4.98 15.78
N ARG A 333 10.09 4.95 17.07
CA ARG A 333 10.74 4.14 18.11
C ARG A 333 9.83 3.00 18.56
N ARG A 334 10.43 1.86 18.89
CA ARG A 334 9.74 0.70 19.47
C ARG A 334 9.13 1.08 20.81
N LYS A 335 7.87 0.71 21.04
CA LYS A 335 7.16 1.01 22.31
C LYS A 335 7.74 0.27 23.52
N THR A 336 8.46 -0.84 23.30
CA THR A 336 8.99 -1.70 24.36
C THR A 336 10.27 -1.16 25.01
N ASP A 337 11.16 -0.57 24.22
CA ASP A 337 12.50 -0.17 24.66
C ASP A 337 12.93 1.19 24.11
N TYR A 338 12.04 1.93 23.43
CA TYR A 338 12.25 3.26 22.86
C TYR A 338 13.46 3.37 21.90
N HIS A 339 13.98 2.24 21.44
CA HIS A 339 15.00 2.18 20.41
C HIS A 339 14.37 2.36 19.02
N LEU A 340 15.17 2.79 18.05
CA LEU A 340 14.70 2.97 16.69
C LEU A 340 14.18 1.66 16.10
N THR A 341 13.17 1.78 15.25
CA THR A 341 12.63 0.63 14.52
C THR A 341 13.55 0.22 13.38
N GLU A 342 13.52 -1.08 13.02
CA GLU A 342 14.30 -1.62 11.88
C GLU A 342 13.96 -0.94 10.56
N ALA A 343 12.70 -0.55 10.38
CA ALA A 343 12.22 0.08 9.16
C ALA A 343 13.00 1.37 8.81
N VAL A 344 13.34 2.16 9.82
CA VAL A 344 14.12 3.41 9.65
C VAL A 344 15.53 3.10 9.15
N GLY A 345 16.19 2.11 9.77
CA GLY A 345 17.49 1.65 9.32
C GLY A 345 17.44 1.05 7.91
N HIS A 346 16.37 0.33 7.59
CA HIS A 346 16.18 -0.28 6.28
C HIS A 346 16.07 0.76 5.16
N PHE A 347 15.13 1.72 5.28
CA PHE A 347 14.94 2.74 4.23
C PHE A 347 16.18 3.63 4.05
N HIS A 348 16.85 4.00 5.15
CA HIS A 348 18.06 4.81 5.06
C HIS A 348 19.25 4.02 4.47
N LEU A 349 19.40 2.75 4.82
CA LEU A 349 20.43 1.89 4.22
C LEU A 349 20.17 1.69 2.72
N TYR A 350 18.91 1.43 2.33
CA TYR A 350 18.54 1.34 0.92
C TYR A 350 18.85 2.63 0.14
N PHE A 351 18.48 3.79 0.71
CA PHE A 351 18.78 5.08 0.12
C PHE A 351 20.29 5.29 -0.06
N TRP A 352 21.09 5.02 0.98
CA TRP A 352 22.55 5.12 0.89
C TRP A 352 23.13 4.15 -0.14
N LEU A 353 22.66 2.90 -0.20
CA LEU A 353 23.11 1.92 -1.21
C LEU A 353 22.84 2.41 -2.63
N LYS A 354 21.68 3.03 -2.87
CA LYS A 354 21.37 3.66 -4.16
C LYS A 354 22.36 4.77 -4.52
N MET A 355 22.74 5.60 -3.56
CA MET A 355 23.73 6.66 -3.80
C MET A 355 25.14 6.09 -4.02
N ALA A 356 25.56 5.14 -3.20
CA ALA A 356 26.93 4.62 -3.18
C ALA A 356 27.23 3.71 -4.38
N LEU A 357 26.22 3.02 -4.90
CA LEU A 357 26.35 2.06 -6.00
C LEU A 357 25.67 2.54 -7.29
N ASP A 358 25.34 3.84 -7.37
CA ASP A 358 24.68 4.42 -8.54
C ASP A 358 25.47 4.13 -9.81
N GLY A 359 24.75 3.77 -10.88
CA GLY A 359 25.33 3.38 -12.16
C GLY A 359 26.09 2.03 -12.18
N ILE A 360 26.34 1.38 -11.03
CA ILE A 360 27.11 0.13 -10.94
C ILE A 360 26.20 -1.07 -10.61
N CYS A 361 25.31 -0.91 -9.63
CA CYS A 361 24.43 -1.98 -9.17
C CYS A 361 22.98 -1.52 -9.01
N SER A 362 22.06 -2.47 -9.18
CA SER A 362 20.65 -2.31 -8.85
C SER A 362 20.39 -2.85 -7.44
N ILE A 363 19.69 -2.06 -6.62
CA ILE A 363 19.23 -2.46 -5.29
C ILE A 363 17.76 -2.80 -5.38
N ILE A 364 17.42 -4.05 -5.08
CA ILE A 364 16.07 -4.59 -5.19
C ILE A 364 15.61 -4.97 -3.78
N PRO A 365 14.62 -4.26 -3.20
CA PRO A 365 13.94 -4.75 -2.01
C PRO A 365 13.11 -5.98 -2.42
N GLU A 366 13.44 -7.14 -1.88
CA GLU A 366 12.68 -8.38 -2.08
C GLU A 366 11.87 -8.67 -0.83
N PHE A 367 10.64 -9.15 -1.04
CA PHE A 367 9.69 -9.47 0.02
C PHE A 367 9.43 -10.98 0.00
N PRO A 368 10.13 -11.78 0.82
CA PRO A 368 9.91 -13.22 0.87
C PRO A 368 8.45 -13.55 1.21
N THR A 369 7.98 -14.72 0.77
CA THR A 369 6.59 -15.19 0.91
C THR A 369 5.97 -14.84 2.26
N GLY A 370 4.94 -13.99 2.21
CA GLY A 370 4.33 -13.32 3.37
C GLY A 370 4.76 -11.87 3.43
N ASN A 371 4.02 -10.98 2.74
CA ASN A 371 4.34 -9.55 2.63
C ASN A 371 4.73 -8.94 3.97
N GLY A 372 5.99 -8.56 4.09
CA GLY A 372 6.43 -7.66 5.14
C GLY A 372 7.90 -7.74 5.53
N LYS A 373 8.62 -8.85 5.35
CA LYS A 373 10.08 -8.82 5.52
C LYS A 373 10.71 -8.20 4.28
N VAL A 374 11.56 -7.18 4.41
CA VAL A 374 12.35 -6.68 3.26
C VAL A 374 13.80 -7.11 3.40
N ASP A 375 14.26 -7.91 2.44
CA ASP A 375 15.67 -8.21 2.23
C ASP A 375 16.18 -7.35 1.06
N LEU A 376 17.40 -6.83 1.15
CA LEU A 376 18.00 -5.99 0.09
C LEU A 376 18.91 -6.85 -0.78
N HIS A 377 18.47 -7.10 -2.00
CA HIS A 377 19.25 -7.79 -3.02
C HIS A 377 20.04 -6.77 -3.83
N ILE A 378 21.35 -6.93 -3.87
CA ILE A 378 22.24 -6.15 -4.72
C ILE A 378 22.55 -7.00 -5.95
N LYS A 379 22.34 -6.45 -7.15
CA LYS A 379 22.70 -7.08 -8.43
C LYS A 379 23.51 -6.09 -9.28
N CYS A 380 24.73 -6.43 -9.60
CA CYS A 380 25.64 -5.58 -10.36
C CYS A 380 25.73 -6.00 -11.83
N GLN A 381 26.18 -5.09 -12.70
CA GLN A 381 26.24 -5.31 -14.14
C GLN A 381 27.15 -6.49 -14.55
N ASP A 382 28.17 -6.78 -13.75
CA ASP A 382 29.12 -7.88 -13.94
C ASP A 382 28.61 -9.23 -13.39
N GLY A 383 27.33 -9.31 -13.00
CA GLY A 383 26.69 -10.50 -12.46
C GLY A 383 26.97 -10.75 -10.98
N LYS A 384 27.79 -9.91 -10.32
CA LYS A 384 28.00 -9.99 -8.88
C LYS A 384 26.71 -9.68 -8.14
N LYS A 385 26.52 -10.38 -7.02
CA LYS A 385 25.32 -10.26 -6.20
C LYS A 385 25.67 -10.22 -4.72
N GLY A 386 24.80 -9.56 -3.96
CA GLY A 386 24.86 -9.49 -2.50
C GLY A 386 23.46 -9.56 -1.91
N LEU A 387 23.37 -10.04 -0.67
CA LEU A 387 22.12 -10.15 0.07
C LEU A 387 22.30 -9.55 1.46
N ILE A 388 21.46 -8.56 1.78
CA ILE A 388 21.45 -7.91 3.09
C ILE A 388 20.11 -8.13 3.77
N GLU A 389 20.14 -8.65 4.99
CA GLU A 389 19.00 -8.67 5.89
C GLU A 389 19.17 -7.55 6.94
N VAL A 390 18.15 -6.71 7.13
CA VAL A 390 18.20 -5.63 8.12
C VAL A 390 17.56 -6.11 9.42
N LYS A 391 18.28 -5.95 10.54
CA LYS A 391 17.79 -6.28 11.89
C LYS A 391 18.12 -5.17 12.86
N SER A 392 17.39 -5.11 13.97
CA SER A 392 17.77 -4.28 15.10
C SER A 392 18.23 -5.15 16.25
N PHE A 393 19.28 -4.69 16.92
CA PHE A 393 19.79 -5.32 18.11
C PHE A 393 18.74 -5.27 19.23
N VAL A 394 18.65 -6.39 19.95
CA VAL A 394 17.82 -6.55 21.15
C VAL A 394 18.70 -7.16 22.25
N ASN A 395 19.29 -8.31 21.98
CA ASN A 395 20.28 -8.96 22.84
C ASN A 395 21.08 -10.02 22.04
N SER A 396 22.17 -10.51 22.60
CA SER A 396 23.07 -11.46 21.94
C SER A 396 22.43 -12.81 21.60
N LEU A 397 21.41 -13.26 22.33
CA LEU A 397 20.68 -14.50 22.01
C LEU A 397 19.86 -14.34 20.73
N LYS A 398 19.17 -13.21 20.57
CA LYS A 398 18.44 -12.91 19.33
C LYS A 398 19.37 -12.73 18.12
N VAL A 399 20.61 -12.26 18.32
CA VAL A 399 21.62 -12.24 17.25
C VAL A 399 21.95 -13.65 16.76
N ARG A 400 22.15 -14.61 17.68
CA ARG A 400 22.39 -16.02 17.29
C ARG A 400 21.21 -16.64 16.54
N ALA A 401 20.00 -16.37 17.00
CA ALA A 401 18.78 -16.80 16.31
C ALA A 401 18.69 -16.20 14.90
N ALA A 402 18.99 -14.90 14.76
CA ALA A 402 19.01 -14.22 13.46
C ALA A 402 20.05 -14.81 12.50
N ILE A 403 21.25 -15.18 12.98
CA ILE A 403 22.26 -15.86 12.16
C ILE A 403 21.73 -17.18 11.59
N THR A 404 21.06 -17.97 12.43
CA THR A 404 20.50 -19.27 12.02
C THR A 404 19.40 -19.07 10.96
N GLN A 405 18.46 -18.14 11.22
CA GLN A 405 17.38 -17.79 10.28
C GLN A 405 17.91 -17.26 8.94
N ALA A 406 18.94 -16.41 8.97
CA ALA A 406 19.56 -15.88 7.77
C ALA A 406 20.24 -16.98 6.93
N SER A 407 20.89 -17.95 7.59
CA SER A 407 21.46 -19.11 6.89
C SER A 407 20.38 -19.95 6.22
N GLU A 408 19.33 -20.32 6.95
CA GLU A 408 18.20 -21.10 6.40
C GLU A 408 17.52 -20.40 5.22
N TYR A 409 17.37 -19.07 5.31
CA TYR A 409 16.84 -18.27 4.21
C TYR A 409 17.78 -18.29 3.00
N ALA A 410 19.07 -18.00 3.19
CA ALA A 410 20.04 -18.00 2.10
C ALA A 410 20.15 -19.37 1.41
N GLN A 411 20.05 -20.48 2.14
CA GLN A 411 20.03 -21.84 1.58
C GLN A 411 18.84 -22.10 0.63
N LYS A 412 17.72 -21.42 0.83
CA LYS A 412 16.54 -21.48 -0.07
C LYS A 412 16.71 -20.59 -1.31
N THR A 413 17.76 -19.79 -1.36
CA THR A 413 18.08 -18.87 -2.46
C THR A 413 19.34 -19.33 -3.20
N SER A 414 19.74 -18.59 -4.24
CA SER A 414 20.99 -18.86 -4.97
C SER A 414 22.23 -18.23 -4.32
N TYR A 415 22.13 -17.66 -3.12
CA TYR A 415 23.21 -16.92 -2.46
C TYR A 415 24.04 -17.83 -1.55
N SER A 416 25.36 -17.83 -1.75
CA SER A 416 26.31 -18.52 -0.86
C SER A 416 26.69 -17.69 0.38
N GLU A 417 26.31 -16.42 0.41
CA GLU A 417 26.61 -15.49 1.50
C GLU A 417 25.43 -14.55 1.78
N ILE A 418 25.19 -14.25 3.05
CA ILE A 418 24.21 -13.26 3.51
C ILE A 418 24.83 -12.39 4.59
N THR A 419 24.51 -11.09 4.57
CA THR A 419 24.99 -10.15 5.59
C THR A 419 23.83 -9.54 6.35
N ILE A 420 23.86 -9.64 7.68
CA ILE A 420 22.92 -9.01 8.58
C ILE A 420 23.45 -7.61 8.93
N ALA A 421 22.76 -6.57 8.46
CA ALA A 421 22.96 -5.19 8.90
C ALA A 421 22.24 -5.00 10.25
N MET A 422 23.00 -5.08 11.35
CA MET A 422 22.47 -5.09 12.72
C MET A 422 22.51 -3.68 13.31
N PHE A 423 21.39 -2.97 13.25
CA PHE A 423 21.25 -1.63 13.83
C PHE A 423 21.19 -1.70 15.37
N ALA A 424 22.14 -1.07 16.04
CA ALA A 424 22.28 -1.08 17.48
C ALA A 424 22.01 0.30 18.09
N PRO A 425 21.39 0.37 19.29
CA PRO A 425 21.05 1.63 19.94
C PRO A 425 22.25 2.32 20.63
N PHE A 426 23.47 1.88 20.35
CA PHE A 426 24.71 2.38 20.94
C PHE A 426 25.78 2.58 19.87
N THR A 427 26.75 3.46 20.14
CA THR A 427 27.80 3.88 19.21
C THR A 427 29.20 3.46 19.63
N ASP A 428 29.35 2.74 20.75
CA ASP A 428 30.65 2.23 21.20
C ASP A 428 31.20 1.21 20.19
N GLU A 429 32.25 1.61 19.46
CA GLU A 429 32.87 0.78 18.42
C GLU A 429 33.45 -0.52 18.98
N SER A 430 33.90 -0.56 20.24
CA SER A 430 34.40 -1.79 20.85
C SER A 430 33.27 -2.82 20.99
N VAL A 431 32.08 -2.37 21.40
CA VAL A 431 30.89 -3.22 21.54
C VAL A 431 30.34 -3.62 20.17
N LEU A 432 30.27 -2.68 19.22
CA LEU A 432 29.83 -2.97 17.85
C LEU A 432 30.73 -4.01 17.17
N ASN A 433 32.05 -3.92 17.39
CA ASN A 433 33.01 -4.89 16.84
C ASN A 433 32.89 -6.28 17.50
N GLN A 434 32.49 -6.37 18.77
CA GLN A 434 32.22 -7.67 19.42
C GLN A 434 30.98 -8.37 18.85
N ILE A 435 29.98 -7.59 18.41
CA ILE A 435 28.75 -8.12 17.80
C ILE A 435 28.97 -8.46 16.31
N SER A 436 29.84 -7.71 15.64
CA SER A 436 30.16 -7.92 14.23
C SER A 436 30.99 -9.19 14.07
N THR A 437 30.44 -10.20 13.40
CA THR A 437 31.05 -11.53 13.32
C THR A 437 30.77 -12.19 11.98
N SER A 438 31.64 -13.10 11.57
CA SER A 438 31.44 -13.95 10.41
C SER A 438 31.39 -15.40 10.87
N LYS A 439 30.34 -16.12 10.48
CA LYS A 439 30.17 -17.53 10.80
C LYS A 439 29.69 -18.28 9.57
N THR A 440 30.30 -19.42 9.29
CA THR A 440 29.78 -20.38 8.31
C THR A 440 28.76 -21.28 9.01
N ASP A 441 27.56 -21.37 8.45
CA ASP A 441 26.49 -22.23 8.94
C ASP A 441 25.93 -23.05 7.77
N GLY A 442 26.24 -24.35 7.74
CA GLY A 442 26.06 -25.18 6.54
C GLY A 442 26.99 -24.75 5.41
N ASN A 443 26.43 -24.50 4.23
CA ASN A 443 27.16 -24.03 3.03
C ASN A 443 27.07 -22.51 2.81
N VAL A 444 26.55 -21.76 3.80
CA VAL A 444 26.34 -20.31 3.70
C VAL A 444 27.27 -19.59 4.68
N ASN A 445 27.95 -18.55 4.19
CA ASN A 445 28.64 -17.59 5.05
C ASN A 445 27.65 -16.52 5.53
N VAL A 446 27.41 -16.45 6.83
CA VAL A 446 26.60 -15.42 7.47
C VAL A 446 27.51 -14.40 8.12
N ASN A 447 27.44 -13.16 7.65
CA ASN A 447 28.14 -12.03 8.23
C ASN A 447 27.18 -11.18 9.05
N VAL A 448 27.62 -10.65 10.19
CA VAL A 448 26.90 -9.65 10.98
C VAL A 448 27.75 -8.40 11.01
N VAL A 449 27.18 -7.27 10.62
CA VAL A 449 27.81 -5.95 10.75
C VAL A 449 26.95 -5.09 11.66
N ALA A 450 27.46 -4.76 12.84
CA ALA A 450 26.78 -3.91 13.80
C ALA A 450 26.95 -2.43 13.44
N ILE A 451 25.83 -1.70 13.37
CA ILE A 451 25.75 -0.30 12.94
C ILE A 451 25.12 0.51 14.07
N GLY A 452 25.88 1.44 14.67
CA GLY A 452 25.39 2.27 15.76
C GLY A 452 24.44 3.38 15.30
N GLN A 453 23.39 3.65 16.07
CA GLN A 453 22.35 4.66 15.78
C GLN A 453 22.34 5.86 16.73
N GLY A 454 23.49 6.22 17.32
CA GLY A 454 23.58 7.30 18.31
C GLY A 454 23.98 8.66 17.76
#